data_AF-A0A3Q8ZLM2-F1
#
_entry.id   AF-A0A3Q8ZLM2-F1
#
_cell.length_a   1.000
_cell.length_b   1.000
_cell.length_c   1.000
_cell.angle_alpha   90.00
_cell.angle_beta   90.00
_cell.angle_gamma   90.00
#
_symmetry.space_group_name_H-M   'P 1'
#
loop_
_entity.id
_entity.type
_entity.pdbx_description
1 polymer ?
#
loop_
_entity_poly.entity_id
_entity_poly.type
_entity_poly.pdbx_seq_one_letter_code
_entity_poly.pdbx_strand_id
1 'polypeptide(L)'
;MTIPDLDAWRALCPFIIWRDRTGREVLANRLHVPILQRYRGVASVADPTEQVAWVERELLWHGDANAPWSATVGATASLARVNRMLAQWGLPALPKPPRPGASPRGARADSAQPWAAHFRQKAAS
;
A
#
# COMPACT_ATOMS: atom_id res chain seq x y z
N MET A 1 16.12 13.83 5.90
CA MET A 1 15.22 12.67 5.74
C MET A 1 14.09 13.11 4.84
N THR A 2 14.10 12.63 3.60
CA THR A 2 13.36 13.17 2.45
C THR A 2 11.89 12.73 2.51
N ILE A 3 10.98 13.59 2.04
CA ILE A 3 9.60 13.16 1.70
C ILE A 3 9.75 11.86 0.89
N PRO A 4 9.02 10.76 1.18
CA PRO A 4 9.05 9.62 0.29
C PRO A 4 8.73 10.14 -1.10
N ASP A 5 9.68 9.98 -2.02
CA ASP A 5 9.44 10.37 -3.40
C ASP A 5 8.19 9.62 -3.90
N LEU A 6 7.57 10.16 -4.94
CA LEU A 6 6.30 9.62 -5.44
C LEU A 6 6.44 8.14 -5.81
N ASP A 7 7.63 7.69 -6.19
CA ASP A 7 7.89 6.32 -6.59
C ASP A 7 7.96 5.37 -5.37
N ALA A 8 8.58 5.78 -4.27
CA ALA A 8 8.51 5.08 -3.00
C ALA A 8 7.07 5.00 -2.46
N TRP A 9 6.28 6.05 -2.62
CA TRP A 9 4.86 6.03 -2.26
C TRP A 9 4.09 5.02 -3.13
N ARG A 10 4.31 5.03 -4.45
CA ARG A 10 3.68 4.11 -5.41
C ARG A 10 4.04 2.65 -5.16
N ALA A 11 5.29 2.37 -4.81
CA ALA A 11 5.76 1.03 -4.48
C ALA A 11 5.05 0.44 -3.26
N LEU A 12 4.52 1.29 -2.39
CA LEU A 12 3.85 0.90 -1.14
C LEU A 12 2.33 1.04 -1.21
N CYS A 13 1.79 1.54 -2.33
CA CYS A 13 0.36 1.68 -2.53
C CYS A 13 -0.24 0.35 -3.04
N PRO A 14 -1.18 -0.27 -2.30
CA PRO A 14 -1.92 -1.43 -2.79
C PRO A 14 -2.64 -1.13 -4.10
N PHE A 15 -2.50 -2.06 -5.04
CA PHE A 15 -3.16 -2.04 -6.34
C PHE A 15 -4.09 -3.22 -6.51
N ILE A 16 -3.67 -4.39 -6.01
CA ILE A 16 -4.37 -5.65 -6.16
C ILE A 16 -4.37 -6.38 -4.83
N ILE A 17 -5.45 -7.10 -4.56
CA ILE A 17 -5.50 -8.14 -3.53
C ILE A 17 -5.58 -9.50 -4.22
N TRP A 18 -4.73 -10.41 -3.79
CA TRP A 18 -4.72 -11.81 -4.16
C TRP A 18 -5.26 -12.64 -3.02
N ARG A 19 -6.05 -13.67 -3.32
CA ARG A 19 -6.52 -14.64 -2.33
C ARG A 19 -6.10 -16.04 -2.76
N ASP A 20 -5.45 -16.78 -1.86
CA ASP A 20 -5.09 -18.17 -2.10
C ASP A 20 -6.10 -19.17 -1.52
N ARG A 21 -5.93 -20.46 -1.82
CA ARG A 21 -6.84 -21.52 -1.38
C ARG A 21 -6.92 -21.70 0.13
N THR A 22 -5.92 -21.23 0.86
CA THR A 22 -5.88 -21.33 2.32
C THR A 22 -6.69 -20.23 2.99
N GLY A 23 -7.17 -19.25 2.22
CA GLY A 23 -7.81 -18.04 2.72
C GLY A 23 -6.80 -16.96 3.12
N ARG A 24 -5.52 -17.09 2.73
CA ARG A 24 -4.54 -16.01 2.88
C ARG A 24 -4.79 -14.97 1.80
N GLU A 25 -4.77 -13.72 2.22
CA GLU A 25 -4.88 -12.57 1.34
C GLU A 25 -3.54 -11.85 1.24
N VAL A 26 -3.16 -11.39 0.05
CA VAL A 26 -1.90 -10.66 -0.19
C VAL A 26 -2.20 -9.38 -0.96
N LEU A 27 -1.84 -8.23 -0.39
CA LEU A 27 -1.84 -6.94 -1.08
C LEU A 27 -0.54 -6.78 -1.85
N ALA A 28 -0.66 -6.46 -3.14
CA ALA A 28 0.48 -6.19 -4.02
C ALA A 28 0.38 -4.78 -4.63
N ASN A 29 1.52 -4.19 -4.95
CA ASN A 29 1.58 -2.88 -5.62
C ASN A 29 1.31 -3.02 -7.13
N ARG A 30 1.38 -1.91 -7.87
CA ARG A 30 1.12 -1.89 -9.32
C ARG A 30 2.15 -2.69 -10.14
N LEU A 31 3.34 -2.92 -9.59
CA LEU A 31 4.35 -3.80 -10.19
C LEU A 31 4.11 -5.28 -9.85
N HIS A 32 2.98 -5.59 -9.21
CA HIS A 32 2.64 -6.91 -8.70
C HIS A 32 3.67 -7.45 -7.70
N VAL A 33 4.32 -6.57 -6.95
CA VAL A 33 5.21 -6.95 -5.85
C VAL A 33 4.37 -7.03 -4.56
N PRO A 34 4.39 -8.16 -3.83
CA PRO A 34 3.75 -8.28 -2.52
C PRO A 34 4.23 -7.21 -1.55
N ILE A 35 3.31 -6.65 -0.77
CA ILE A 35 3.59 -5.62 0.25
C ILE A 35 3.19 -6.13 1.63
N LEU A 36 1.95 -6.62 1.74
CA LEU A 36 1.33 -7.05 2.98
C LEU A 36 0.57 -8.34 2.74
N GLN A 37 0.49 -9.18 3.76
CA GLN A 37 -0.36 -10.36 3.74
C GLN A 37 -1.21 -10.41 5.00
N ARG A 38 -2.36 -11.09 4.90
CA ARG A 38 -3.24 -11.38 6.02
C ARG A 38 -3.65 -12.83 5.99
N TYR A 39 -3.48 -13.49 7.13
CA TYR A 39 -3.94 -14.86 7.31
C TYR A 39 -4.65 -14.98 8.65
N ARG A 40 -5.86 -15.56 8.65
CA ARG A 40 -6.71 -15.72 9.84
C ARG A 40 -6.87 -14.42 10.65
N GLY A 41 -7.03 -13.29 9.96
CA GLY A 41 -7.22 -11.97 10.55
C GLY A 41 -5.94 -11.25 10.99
N VAL A 42 -4.77 -11.90 10.94
CA VAL A 42 -3.49 -11.28 11.33
C VAL A 42 -2.77 -10.75 10.10
N ALA A 43 -2.54 -9.43 10.07
CA ALA A 43 -1.79 -8.77 9.01
C ALA A 43 -0.27 -8.72 9.32
N SER A 44 0.56 -8.94 8.31
CA SER A 44 2.02 -8.88 8.38
C SER A 44 2.63 -8.42 7.05
N VAL A 45 3.95 -8.20 7.02
CA VAL A 45 4.69 -7.93 5.78
C VAL A 45 4.70 -9.20 4.92
N ALA A 46 4.48 -9.01 3.62
CA ALA A 46 4.65 -10.08 2.64
C ALA A 46 6.10 -10.10 2.13
N ASP A 47 6.57 -11.27 1.73
CA ASP A 47 7.87 -11.38 1.06
C ASP A 47 7.76 -10.78 -0.35
N PRO A 48 8.53 -9.73 -0.69
CA PRO A 48 8.43 -9.07 -1.98
C PRO A 48 8.92 -9.95 -3.15
N THR A 49 9.61 -11.05 -2.86
CA THR A 49 10.09 -12.03 -3.87
C THR A 49 9.15 -13.22 -4.02
N GLU A 50 8.11 -13.32 -3.19
CA GLU A 50 7.17 -14.43 -3.21
C GLU A 50 6.36 -14.46 -4.51
N GLN A 51 6.27 -15.65 -5.11
CA GLN A 51 5.28 -15.94 -6.14
C GLN A 51 3.99 -16.44 -5.50
N VAL A 52 3.00 -15.57 -5.43
CA VAL A 52 1.71 -15.89 -4.81
C VAL A 52 0.87 -16.74 -5.75
N ALA A 53 0.61 -18.00 -5.36
CA ALA A 53 -0.29 -18.91 -6.06
C ALA A 53 -1.77 -18.59 -5.74
N TRP A 54 -2.28 -17.49 -6.29
CA TRP A 54 -3.64 -17.02 -6.04
C TRP A 54 -4.69 -17.79 -6.86
N VAL A 55 -5.90 -17.91 -6.30
CA VAL A 55 -7.09 -18.43 -6.99
C VAL A 55 -8.09 -17.33 -7.32
N GLU A 56 -8.08 -16.24 -6.57
CA GLU A 56 -8.87 -15.05 -6.84
C GLU A 56 -8.00 -13.81 -6.80
N ARG A 57 -8.38 -12.81 -7.61
CA ARG A 57 -7.76 -11.49 -7.59
C ARG A 57 -8.81 -10.40 -7.72
N GLU A 58 -8.59 -9.29 -7.05
CA GLU A 58 -9.43 -8.10 -7.13
C GLU A 58 -8.55 -6.85 -7.25
N LEU A 59 -8.83 -6.04 -8.26
CA LEU A 59 -8.16 -4.76 -8.46
C LEU A 59 -8.79 -3.69 -7.56
N LEU A 60 -7.98 -3.00 -6.78
CA LEU A 60 -8.41 -1.88 -5.96
C LEU A 60 -8.62 -0.62 -6.80
N TRP A 61 -7.89 -0.49 -7.90
CA TRP A 61 -8.03 0.56 -8.93
C TRP A 61 -7.49 0.02 -10.27
N HIS A 62 -7.79 0.69 -11.39
CA HIS A 62 -7.66 0.07 -12.74
C HIS A 62 -6.59 0.71 -13.64
N GLY A 63 -6.19 1.95 -13.40
CA GLY A 63 -5.18 2.62 -14.22
C GLY A 63 -4.81 4.01 -13.70
N ASP A 64 -3.94 4.72 -14.43
CA ASP A 64 -3.44 6.03 -13.99
C ASP A 64 -4.53 7.08 -13.80
N ALA A 65 -5.61 7.00 -14.59
CA ALA A 65 -6.73 7.93 -14.49
C ALA A 65 -7.53 7.79 -13.18
N ASN A 66 -7.39 6.67 -12.45
CA ASN A 66 -8.00 6.50 -11.12
C ASN A 66 -6.98 6.08 -10.07
N ALA A 67 -5.68 6.21 -10.35
CA ALA A 67 -4.65 5.90 -9.38
C ALA A 67 -4.75 6.86 -8.18
N PRO A 68 -4.47 6.41 -6.95
CA PRO A 68 -4.57 7.25 -5.75
C PRO A 68 -3.73 8.54 -5.77
N TRP A 69 -2.66 8.59 -6.58
CA TRP A 69 -1.82 9.79 -6.79
C TRP A 69 -2.23 10.66 -7.97
N SER A 70 -3.29 10.28 -8.69
CA SER A 70 -3.79 11.05 -9.82
C SER A 70 -4.49 12.33 -9.35
N ALA A 71 -4.55 13.34 -10.22
CA ALA A 71 -5.26 14.59 -9.96
C ALA A 71 -6.77 14.51 -10.27
N THR A 72 -7.24 13.37 -10.75
CA THR A 72 -8.63 13.16 -11.16
C THR A 72 -9.55 12.90 -9.96
N VAL A 73 -10.85 13.13 -10.14
CA VAL A 73 -11.87 12.81 -9.12
C VAL A 73 -11.84 11.32 -8.72
N GLY A 74 -11.51 10.44 -9.67
CA GLY A 74 -11.40 8.99 -9.43
C GLY A 74 -10.30 8.60 -8.44
N ALA A 75 -9.25 9.41 -8.28
CA ALA A 75 -8.16 9.15 -7.35
C ALA A 75 -8.63 9.09 -5.90
N THR A 76 -9.52 10.01 -5.50
CA THR A 76 -10.07 10.08 -4.15
C THR A 76 -10.84 8.81 -3.79
N ALA A 77 -11.65 8.29 -4.73
CA ALA A 77 -12.41 7.06 -4.52
C ALA A 77 -11.49 5.84 -4.37
N SER A 78 -10.45 5.75 -5.20
CA SER A 78 -9.44 4.68 -5.10
C SER A 78 -8.66 4.73 -3.79
N LEU A 79 -8.20 5.92 -3.38
CA LEU A 79 -7.51 6.09 -2.10
C LEU A 79 -8.42 5.72 -0.92
N ALA A 80 -9.69 6.11 -0.95
CA ALA A 80 -10.67 5.73 0.07
C ALA A 80 -10.90 4.21 0.12
N ARG A 81 -10.94 3.54 -1.03
CA ARG A 81 -11.06 2.08 -1.10
C ARG A 81 -9.83 1.38 -0.51
N VAL A 82 -8.63 1.82 -0.87
CA VAL A 82 -7.38 1.30 -0.29
C VAL A 82 -7.35 1.48 1.22
N ASN A 83 -7.67 2.68 1.71
CA ASN A 83 -7.68 2.95 3.16
C ASN A 83 -8.74 2.14 3.91
N ARG A 84 -9.89 1.86 3.28
CA ARG A 84 -10.91 0.97 3.86
C ARG A 84 -10.38 -0.45 4.00
N MET A 85 -9.68 -0.97 2.99
CA MET A 85 -9.06 -2.30 3.05
C MET A 85 -8.02 -2.38 4.17
N LEU A 86 -7.13 -1.38 4.26
CA LEU A 86 -6.13 -1.31 5.33
C LEU A 86 -6.79 -1.25 6.72
N ALA A 87 -7.85 -0.46 6.88
CA ALA A 87 -8.59 -0.39 8.14
C ALA A 87 -9.25 -1.73 8.52
N GLN A 88 -9.80 -2.47 7.55
CA GLN A 88 -10.34 -3.83 7.78
C GLN A 88 -9.26 -4.83 8.21
N TRP A 89 -7.99 -4.55 7.88
CA TRP A 89 -6.83 -5.33 8.29
C TRP A 89 -6.20 -4.84 9.60
N GLY A 90 -6.80 -3.82 10.25
CA GLY A 90 -6.26 -3.22 11.47
C GLY A 90 -5.02 -2.36 11.25
N LEU A 91 -4.75 -1.93 10.00
CA LEU A 91 -3.59 -1.15 9.63
C LEU A 91 -3.94 0.34 9.47
N PRO A 92 -2.99 1.26 9.72
CA PRO A 92 -3.21 2.68 9.50
C PRO A 92 -3.35 3.00 8.01
N ALA A 93 -4.10 4.06 7.69
CA ALA A 93 -4.30 4.55 6.33
C ALA A 93 -2.99 4.99 5.65
N LEU A 94 -2.99 4.96 4.31
CA LEU A 94 -1.93 5.58 3.48
C LEU A 94 -1.81 7.08 3.80
N PRO A 95 -0.58 7.65 3.91
CA PRO A 95 -0.43 9.08 3.95
C PRO A 95 -0.89 9.64 2.61
N LYS A 96 -1.28 10.92 2.60
CA LYS A 96 -1.63 11.60 1.35
C LYS A 96 -0.46 11.48 0.37
N PRO A 97 -0.73 11.18 -0.92
CA PRO A 97 0.33 11.10 -1.92
C PRO A 97 1.04 12.47 -2.02
N PRO A 98 2.37 12.48 -2.21
CA PRO A 98 3.09 13.72 -2.46
C PRO A 98 2.55 14.38 -3.73
N ARG A 99 2.32 15.71 -3.69
CA ARG A 99 1.84 16.45 -4.86
C ARG A 99 2.95 16.51 -5.93
N PRO A 100 2.64 16.26 -7.22
CA PRO A 100 3.58 16.52 -8.29
C PRO A 100 4.04 17.99 -8.27
N GLY A 101 5.35 18.25 -8.23
CA GLY A 101 5.92 19.60 -8.27
C GLY A 101 5.98 20.36 -6.93
N ALA A 102 5.57 19.79 -5.81
CA ALA A 102 5.78 20.41 -4.51
C ALA A 102 7.26 20.33 -4.11
N SER A 103 7.96 21.47 -4.14
CA SER A 103 9.32 21.58 -3.57
C SER A 103 9.32 21.17 -2.09
N PRO A 104 10.37 20.49 -1.59
CA PRO A 104 10.44 19.95 -0.23
C PRO A 104 10.77 21.04 0.81
N ARG A 105 10.10 22.19 0.78
CA ARG A 105 10.21 23.18 1.87
C ARG A 105 9.12 22.93 2.90
N GLY A 106 9.48 22.21 3.97
CA GLY A 106 8.72 22.23 5.23
C GLY A 106 7.85 21.01 5.54
N ALA A 107 7.81 19.98 4.69
CA ALA A 107 7.18 18.72 5.07
C ALA A 107 8.10 17.98 6.05
N ARG A 108 7.81 18.07 7.36
CA ARG A 108 8.50 17.30 8.39
C ARG A 108 8.55 15.83 8.00
N ALA A 109 9.73 15.25 8.18
CA ALA A 109 10.07 13.86 7.89
C ALA A 109 9.44 12.85 8.86
N ASP A 110 8.34 13.20 9.53
CA ASP A 110 7.55 12.27 10.37
C ASP A 110 6.62 11.37 9.55
N SER A 111 6.76 11.40 8.21
CA SER A 111 5.98 10.60 7.26
C SER A 111 6.75 9.39 6.73
N ALA A 112 7.83 8.98 7.40
CA ALA A 112 8.32 7.60 7.31
C ALA A 112 7.17 6.69 7.78
N GLN A 113 6.48 6.13 6.79
CA GLN A 113 5.15 5.55 6.91
C GLN A 113 4.97 4.70 8.18
N PRO A 114 3.85 4.84 8.90
CA PRO A 114 3.64 4.08 10.12
C PRO A 114 3.77 2.57 9.91
N TRP A 115 3.48 2.00 8.73
CA TRP A 115 3.67 0.55 8.47
C TRP A 115 5.14 0.17 8.29
N ALA A 116 5.92 0.95 7.53
CA ALA A 116 7.34 0.66 7.32
C ALA A 116 8.14 0.70 8.63
N ALA A 117 7.79 1.64 9.54
CA ALA A 117 8.35 1.69 10.89
C ALA A 117 7.78 0.58 11.81
N HIS A 118 6.46 0.33 11.77
CA HIS A 118 5.77 -0.70 12.56
C HIS A 118 6.32 -2.11 12.28
N PHE A 119 6.77 -2.38 11.06
CA PHE A 119 7.32 -3.69 10.70
C PHE A 119 8.85 -3.78 10.72
N ARG A 120 9.59 -2.66 10.66
CA ARG A 120 11.03 -2.66 10.98
C ARG A 120 11.30 -3.02 12.44
N GLN A 121 10.39 -2.68 13.36
CA GLN A 121 10.56 -2.97 14.80
C GLN A 121 10.37 -4.45 15.17
N LYS A 122 9.70 -5.27 14.35
CA LYS A 122 9.47 -6.70 14.63
C LYS A 122 10.49 -7.66 13.99
N ALA A 123 11.48 -7.14 13.27
CA ALA A 123 12.57 -7.94 12.69
C ALA A 123 13.87 -7.90 13.52
N ALA A 124 13.87 -7.19 14.65
CA ALA A 124 15.03 -6.99 15.54
C ALA A 124 14.77 -7.46 16.99
N SER A 125 13.74 -8.28 17.20
CA SER A 125 13.42 -8.94 18.48
C SER A 125 13.31 -10.44 18.28
#